data_AF-A0A9X2IPE8-F1
#
_entry.id   AF-A0A9X2IPE8-F1
#
_cell.length_a   1.000
_cell.length_b   1.000
_cell.length_c   1.000
_cell.angle_alpha   90.00
_cell.angle_beta   90.00
_cell.angle_gamma   90.00
#
_symmetry.space_group_name_H-M   'P 1'
#
loop_
_entity.id
_entity.type
_entity.pdbx_description
1 polymer ?
#
loop_
_entity_poly.entity_id
_entity_poly.type
_entity_poly.pdbx_seq_one_letter_code
_entity_poly.pdbx_strand_id
1 'polypeptide(L)'
;MDWSKTKTIFIVTFLILNLFLTWQLVETNSANQISVITEATIQERLNQMNVTIEAELPEEELLGRHVISKKVPLTEEAAAGLAEQQSLRLTEGGEIISELLEPYPTTSEQFWTELQTFLTTYVYQGDEYRYGHFDPETGQMKLYQTFKDKTAYTFDEDPLVLWFDESQQIIGYEQSYYEFEELDGREREMLSSLKALEVLLNDQLIRANQTISSIEFGYYSFFSPQGGVQVFAPMWRVMVEDETYLVNAIEGSVQQIT
;
A
#
# COMPACT_ATOMS: atom_id res chain seq x y z
N MET A 1 -25.57 -37.17 36.70
CA MET A 1 -24.65 -36.39 35.86
C MET A 1 -23.34 -36.26 36.62
N ASP A 2 -22.26 -36.88 36.12
CA ASP A 2 -20.97 -36.93 36.82
C ASP A 2 -20.25 -35.57 36.76
N TRP A 3 -20.71 -34.64 37.60
CA TRP A 3 -20.23 -33.25 37.67
C TRP A 3 -18.74 -33.14 38.01
N SER A 4 -18.19 -34.13 38.72
CA SER A 4 -16.75 -34.23 38.98
C SER A 4 -15.93 -34.52 37.72
N LYS A 5 -16.42 -35.39 36.82
CA LYS A 5 -15.72 -35.73 35.57
C LYS A 5 -15.68 -34.56 34.61
N THR A 6 -16.78 -33.84 34.46
CA THR A 6 -16.84 -32.64 33.59
C THR A 6 -15.89 -31.55 34.09
N LYS A 7 -15.77 -31.35 35.41
CA LYS A 7 -14.81 -30.39 35.99
C LYS A 7 -13.37 -30.75 35.70
N THR A 8 -12.98 -32.02 35.85
CA THR A 8 -11.62 -32.46 35.58
C THR A 8 -11.26 -32.29 34.11
N ILE A 9 -12.18 -32.62 33.19
CA ILE A 9 -11.97 -32.41 31.75
C ILE A 9 -11.76 -30.91 31.46
N PHE A 10 -12.57 -30.03 32.05
CA PHE A 10 -12.44 -28.58 31.84
C PHE A 10 -11.09 -28.03 32.34
N ILE A 11 -10.62 -28.51 33.49
CA ILE A 11 -9.32 -28.12 34.06
C ILE A 11 -8.17 -28.58 33.16
N VAL A 12 -8.21 -29.82 32.66
CA VAL A 12 -7.17 -30.38 31.80
C VAL A 12 -7.14 -29.68 30.44
N THR A 13 -8.29 -29.45 29.83
CA THR A 13 -8.37 -28.72 28.55
C THR A 13 -7.86 -27.29 28.69
N PHE A 14 -8.24 -26.61 29.79
CA PHE A 14 -7.74 -25.26 30.08
C PHE A 14 -6.22 -25.26 30.29
N LEU A 15 -5.67 -26.27 30.98
CA LEU A 15 -4.21 -26.40 31.18
C LEU A 15 -3.47 -26.56 29.83
N ILE A 16 -3.97 -27.43 28.94
CA ILE A 16 -3.36 -27.66 27.63
C ILE A 16 -3.41 -26.38 26.79
N LEU A 17 -4.54 -25.66 26.79
CA LEU A 17 -4.69 -24.39 26.11
C LEU A 17 -3.69 -23.34 26.63
N ASN A 18 -3.54 -23.22 27.96
CA ASN A 18 -2.59 -22.26 28.54
C ASN A 18 -1.15 -22.62 28.24
N LEU A 19 -0.80 -23.91 28.20
CA LEU A 19 0.55 -24.34 27.84
C LEU A 19 0.86 -24.01 26.37
N PHE A 20 -0.10 -24.23 25.47
CA PHE A 20 -0.01 -23.85 24.07
C PHE A 20 0.15 -22.33 23.91
N LEU A 21 -0.69 -21.54 24.59
CA LEU A 21 -0.59 -20.07 24.58
C LEU A 21 0.74 -19.57 25.14
N THR A 22 1.27 -20.20 26.19
CA THR A 22 2.57 -19.82 26.77
C THR A 22 3.70 -20.11 25.80
N TRP A 23 3.67 -21.26 25.11
CA TRP A 23 4.66 -21.58 24.09
C TRP A 23 4.62 -20.58 22.94
N GLN A 24 3.43 -20.26 22.44
CA GLN A 24 3.22 -19.23 21.41
C GLN A 24 3.76 -17.87 21.86
N LEU A 25 3.47 -17.45 23.10
CA LEU A 25 3.95 -16.17 23.64
C LEU A 25 5.48 -16.10 23.75
N VAL A 26 6.15 -17.20 24.13
CA VAL A 26 7.62 -17.26 24.22
C VAL A 26 8.25 -17.22 22.84
N GLU A 27 7.67 -17.90 21.85
CA GLU A 27 8.12 -17.86 20.46
C GLU A 27 8.03 -16.45 19.89
N THR A 28 6.89 -15.77 20.06
CA THR A 28 6.70 -14.38 19.64
C THR A 28 7.67 -13.41 20.33
N ASN A 29 7.89 -13.54 21.64
CA ASN A 29 8.83 -12.66 22.37
C ASN A 29 10.30 -12.87 21.97
N SER A 30 10.69 -14.11 21.66
CA SER A 30 12.06 -14.43 21.26
C SER A 30 12.39 -13.86 19.88
N ALA A 31 11.45 -13.96 18.94
CA ALA A 31 11.57 -13.35 17.61
C ALA A 31 11.75 -11.82 17.73
N ASN A 32 10.91 -11.16 18.53
CA ASN A 32 10.99 -9.71 18.74
C ASN A 32 12.35 -9.25 19.30
N GLN A 33 12.94 -9.97 20.26
CA GLN A 33 14.27 -9.61 20.79
C GLN A 33 15.39 -9.75 19.75
N ILE A 34 15.33 -10.79 18.91
CA ILE A 34 16.31 -11.01 17.84
C ILE A 34 16.20 -9.91 16.79
N SER A 35 14.98 -9.50 16.42
CA SER A 35 14.74 -8.38 15.51
C SER A 35 15.36 -7.07 16.04
N VAL A 36 15.12 -6.73 17.31
CA VAL A 36 15.66 -5.49 17.93
C VAL A 36 17.19 -5.46 17.94
N ILE A 37 17.85 -6.59 18.27
CA ILE A 37 19.32 -6.66 18.26
C ILE A 37 19.85 -6.49 16.82
N THR A 38 19.20 -7.14 15.86
CA THR A 38 19.59 -7.06 14.44
C THR A 38 19.45 -5.62 13.93
N GLU A 39 18.36 -4.94 14.25
CA GLU A 39 18.11 -3.55 13.87
C GLU A 39 19.16 -2.57 14.41
N ALA A 40 19.56 -2.71 15.67
CA ALA A 40 20.64 -1.91 16.25
C ALA A 40 21.97 -2.07 15.49
N THR A 41 22.30 -3.31 15.08
CA THR A 41 23.53 -3.56 14.31
C THR A 41 23.47 -3.00 12.89
N ILE A 42 22.29 -2.93 12.27
CA ILE A 42 22.12 -2.35 10.93
C ILE A 42 22.34 -0.85 10.97
N GLN A 43 21.72 -0.15 11.94
CA GLN A 43 21.90 1.29 12.10
C GLN A 43 23.37 1.66 12.36
N GLU A 44 24.07 0.89 13.19
CA GLU A 44 25.50 1.08 13.41
C GLU A 44 26.32 0.94 12.12
N ARG A 45 26.03 -0.05 11.28
CA ARG A 45 26.72 -0.23 9.99
C ARG A 45 26.47 0.93 9.03
N LEU A 46 25.21 1.39 8.91
CA LEU A 46 24.85 2.54 8.08
C LEU A 46 25.57 3.81 8.55
N ASN A 47 25.60 4.04 9.87
CA ASN A 47 26.32 5.16 10.48
C ASN A 47 27.84 5.09 10.22
N GLN A 48 28.46 3.90 10.33
CA GLN A 48 29.89 3.71 10.02
C GLN A 48 30.21 3.99 8.55
N MET A 49 29.26 3.74 7.65
CA MET A 49 29.36 4.05 6.23
C MET A 49 29.00 5.51 5.91
N ASN A 50 28.69 6.33 6.91
CA ASN A 50 28.23 7.71 6.73
C ASN A 50 27.00 7.81 5.82
N VAL A 51 26.11 6.81 5.89
CA VAL A 51 24.82 6.84 5.20
C VAL A 51 23.83 7.66 6.04
N THR A 52 23.17 8.64 5.43
CA THR A 52 22.17 9.47 6.11
C THR A 52 20.78 8.94 5.79
N ILE A 53 19.95 8.76 6.82
CA ILE A 53 18.52 8.42 6.65
C ILE A 53 17.73 9.68 6.99
N GLU A 54 17.15 10.32 5.97
CA GLU A 54 16.27 11.48 6.14
C GLU A 54 14.80 11.06 6.26
N ALA A 55 14.48 9.86 5.81
CA ALA A 55 13.16 9.26 5.89
C ALA A 55 12.79 8.82 7.32
N GLU A 56 11.50 8.83 7.62
CA GLU A 56 10.97 8.09 8.77
C GLU A 56 11.07 6.59 8.50
N LEU A 57 11.30 5.80 9.55
CA LEU A 57 11.32 4.34 9.48
C LEU A 57 9.90 3.82 9.78
N PRO A 58 9.13 3.36 8.78
CA PRO A 58 7.77 2.93 9.03
C PRO A 58 7.77 1.64 9.85
N GLU A 59 6.85 1.56 10.80
CA GLU A 59 6.53 0.34 11.53
C GLU A 59 5.32 -0.32 10.87
N GLU A 60 5.50 -1.54 10.35
CA GLU A 60 4.45 -2.34 9.72
C GLU A 60 4.30 -3.67 10.45
N GLU A 61 3.14 -4.31 10.29
CA GLU A 61 2.93 -5.66 10.80
C GLU A 61 3.96 -6.63 10.18
N LEU A 62 4.71 -7.35 11.02
CA LEU A 62 5.73 -8.29 10.54
C LEU A 62 5.14 -9.63 10.07
N LEU A 63 3.82 -9.71 9.96
CA LEU A 63 3.11 -10.85 9.40
C LEU A 63 2.19 -10.33 8.29
N GLY A 64 2.31 -10.89 7.10
CA GLY A 64 1.56 -10.43 5.95
C GLY A 64 1.29 -11.51 4.91
N ARG A 65 0.46 -11.16 3.94
CA ARG A 65 0.05 -12.02 2.83
C ARG A 65 0.18 -11.26 1.52
N HIS A 66 0.16 -12.01 0.43
CA HIS A 66 -0.11 -11.40 -0.87
C HIS A 66 -1.56 -10.92 -0.90
N VAL A 67 -1.80 -9.86 -1.64
CA VAL A 67 -3.13 -9.27 -1.83
C VAL A 67 -3.55 -9.56 -3.26
N ILE A 68 -4.84 -9.77 -3.48
CA ILE A 68 -5.41 -9.80 -4.81
C ILE A 68 -6.44 -8.69 -4.95
N SER A 69 -6.57 -8.17 -6.17
CA SER A 69 -7.64 -7.24 -6.51
C SER A 69 -8.50 -7.78 -7.64
N LYS A 70 -9.76 -7.36 -7.65
CA LYS A 70 -10.73 -7.61 -8.72
C LYS A 70 -11.46 -6.33 -9.03
N LYS A 71 -11.59 -6.02 -10.33
CA LYS A 71 -12.42 -4.90 -10.77
C LYS A 71 -13.88 -5.17 -10.43
N VAL A 72 -14.54 -4.20 -9.82
CA VAL A 72 -15.96 -4.24 -9.49
C VAL A 72 -16.69 -3.21 -10.33
N PRO A 73 -17.77 -3.59 -11.03
CA PRO A 73 -18.52 -2.65 -11.86
C PRO A 73 -19.19 -1.59 -10.97
N LEU A 74 -18.93 -0.32 -11.25
CA LEU A 74 -19.59 0.79 -10.59
C LEU A 74 -21.06 0.85 -11.00
N THR A 75 -21.93 1.14 -10.04
CA THR A 75 -23.39 1.12 -10.21
C THR A 75 -23.98 2.54 -10.22
N GLU A 76 -25.23 2.66 -10.65
CA GLU A 76 -25.96 3.93 -10.55
C GLU A 76 -26.09 4.42 -9.09
N GLU A 77 -26.11 3.50 -8.11
CA GLU A 77 -26.13 3.85 -6.69
C GLU A 77 -24.81 4.51 -6.24
N ALA A 78 -23.67 3.98 -6.70
CA ALA A 78 -22.36 4.58 -6.47
C ALA A 78 -22.28 6.00 -7.06
N ALA A 79 -22.87 6.21 -8.25
CA ALA A 79 -22.95 7.50 -8.91
C ALA A 79 -23.91 8.48 -8.22
N ALA A 80 -25.03 8.00 -7.66
CA ALA A 80 -26.07 8.83 -7.05
C ALA A 80 -25.60 9.57 -5.78
N GLY A 81 -24.54 9.10 -5.12
CA GLY A 81 -23.96 9.75 -3.94
C GLY A 81 -22.99 10.90 -4.25
N LEU A 82 -22.67 11.13 -5.52
CA LEU A 82 -21.66 12.11 -5.93
C LEU A 82 -22.29 13.48 -6.19
N ALA A 83 -21.46 14.53 -6.17
CA ALA A 83 -21.91 15.89 -6.41
C ALA A 83 -22.68 16.05 -7.74
N GLU A 84 -23.74 16.87 -7.74
CA GLU A 84 -24.62 17.08 -8.91
C GLU A 84 -23.97 17.97 -10.00
N GLN A 85 -22.85 18.64 -9.70
CA GLN A 85 -22.14 19.54 -10.61
C GLN A 85 -21.29 18.80 -11.67
N GLN A 86 -21.70 17.60 -12.06
CA GLN A 86 -21.03 16.78 -13.06
C GLN A 86 -22.02 15.91 -13.82
N SER A 87 -21.68 15.57 -15.06
CA SER A 87 -22.38 14.59 -15.88
C SER A 87 -21.67 13.25 -15.79
N LEU A 88 -22.35 12.24 -15.24
CA LEU A 88 -21.81 10.90 -15.06
C LEU A 88 -22.31 9.94 -16.15
N ARG A 89 -21.41 9.15 -16.71
CA ARG A 89 -21.72 8.05 -17.63
C ARG A 89 -21.06 6.77 -17.14
N LEU A 90 -21.86 5.72 -16.98
CA LEU A 90 -21.37 4.36 -16.75
C LEU A 90 -21.03 3.69 -18.09
N THR A 91 -19.86 3.06 -18.17
CA THR A 91 -19.47 2.26 -19.33
C THR A 91 -19.99 0.82 -19.21
N GLU A 92 -20.02 0.08 -20.32
CA GLU A 92 -20.31 -1.36 -20.27
C GLU A 92 -19.26 -2.15 -19.45
N GLY A 93 -18.06 -1.60 -19.31
CA GLY A 93 -16.96 -2.14 -18.50
C GLY A 93 -17.08 -1.85 -17.00
N GLY A 94 -18.11 -1.10 -16.58
CA GLY A 94 -18.33 -0.74 -15.19
C GLY A 94 -17.42 0.38 -14.68
N GLU A 95 -16.90 1.24 -15.57
CA GLU A 95 -16.22 2.48 -15.20
C GLU A 95 -17.21 3.64 -15.05
N ILE A 96 -16.86 4.64 -14.25
CA ILE A 96 -17.48 5.96 -14.28
C ILE A 96 -16.62 6.88 -15.14
N ILE A 97 -17.24 7.54 -16.11
CA ILE A 97 -16.68 8.71 -16.78
C ILE A 97 -17.48 9.93 -16.32
N SER A 98 -16.78 10.91 -15.78
CA SER A 98 -17.34 12.16 -15.29
C SER A 98 -16.82 13.35 -16.09
N GLU A 99 -17.74 14.21 -16.53
CA GLU A 99 -17.44 15.52 -17.09
C GLU A 99 -18.03 16.59 -16.17
N LEU A 100 -17.20 17.52 -15.68
CA LEU A 100 -17.68 18.58 -14.80
C LEU A 100 -18.47 19.62 -15.59
N LEU A 101 -19.55 20.14 -15.00
CA LEU A 101 -20.35 21.21 -15.62
C LEU A 101 -19.59 22.54 -15.66
N GLU A 102 -18.77 22.79 -14.63
CA GLU A 102 -17.81 23.89 -14.56
C GLU A 102 -16.45 23.35 -14.10
N PRO A 103 -15.32 23.82 -14.66
CA PRO A 103 -14.00 23.38 -14.24
C PRO A 103 -13.74 23.64 -12.75
N TYR A 104 -13.24 22.63 -12.04
CA TYR A 104 -12.88 22.75 -10.63
C TYR A 104 -11.50 23.40 -10.50
N PRO A 105 -11.39 24.60 -9.90
CA PRO A 105 -10.13 25.32 -9.83
C PRO A 105 -9.13 24.57 -8.92
N THR A 106 -7.87 24.54 -9.35
CA THR A 106 -6.75 24.17 -8.48
C THR A 106 -5.70 25.28 -8.47
N THR A 107 -5.08 25.50 -7.33
CA THR A 107 -4.08 26.54 -7.09
C THR A 107 -2.81 25.93 -6.54
N SER A 108 -1.65 26.39 -6.98
CA SER A 108 -0.37 25.80 -6.54
C SER A 108 -0.15 25.89 -5.03
N GLU A 109 -0.76 26.87 -4.34
CA GLU A 109 -0.62 27.04 -2.89
C GLU A 109 -1.47 26.05 -2.08
N GLN A 110 -2.66 25.66 -2.59
CA GLN A 110 -3.62 24.82 -1.87
C GLN A 110 -3.91 23.49 -2.57
N PHE A 111 -3.13 23.17 -3.60
CA PHE A 111 -3.33 22.05 -4.51
C PHE A 111 -3.71 20.74 -3.82
N TRP A 112 -2.94 20.33 -2.81
CA TRP A 112 -3.18 19.06 -2.11
C TRP A 112 -4.51 19.04 -1.35
N THR A 113 -4.86 20.15 -0.71
CA THR A 113 -6.13 20.32 0.02
C THR A 113 -7.31 20.35 -0.95
N GLU A 114 -7.16 21.06 -2.07
CA GLU A 114 -8.19 21.16 -3.12
C GLU A 114 -8.38 19.81 -3.82
N LEU A 115 -7.30 19.10 -4.16
CA LEU A 115 -7.35 17.76 -4.72
C LEU A 115 -8.06 16.80 -3.77
N GLN A 116 -7.72 16.80 -2.48
CA GLN A 116 -8.38 15.94 -1.52
C GLN A 116 -9.87 16.29 -1.35
N THR A 117 -10.22 17.57 -1.39
CA THR A 117 -11.61 18.04 -1.37
C THR A 117 -12.35 17.58 -2.62
N PHE A 118 -11.73 17.68 -3.80
CA PHE A 118 -12.26 17.19 -5.05
C PHE A 118 -12.53 15.68 -4.98
N LEU A 119 -11.53 14.88 -4.62
CA LEU A 119 -11.66 13.43 -4.53
C LEU A 119 -12.80 13.02 -3.60
N THR A 120 -12.84 13.57 -2.39
CA THR A 120 -13.86 13.21 -1.39
C THR A 120 -15.28 13.68 -1.74
N THR A 121 -15.43 14.66 -2.64
CA THR A 121 -16.73 15.24 -3.01
C THR A 121 -17.27 14.70 -4.34
N TYR A 122 -16.39 14.46 -5.31
CA TYR A 122 -16.78 14.16 -6.69
C TYR A 122 -16.52 12.71 -7.10
N VAL A 123 -15.60 12.01 -6.44
CA VAL A 123 -15.14 10.68 -6.83
C VAL A 123 -15.65 9.63 -5.85
N TYR A 124 -16.15 8.50 -6.36
CA TYR A 124 -16.63 7.42 -5.52
C TYR A 124 -15.48 6.85 -4.67
N GLN A 125 -15.64 6.84 -3.34
CA GLN A 125 -14.59 6.44 -2.40
C GLN A 125 -13.25 7.15 -2.67
N GLY A 126 -13.30 8.45 -2.97
CA GLY A 126 -12.12 9.24 -3.34
C GLY A 126 -11.02 9.29 -2.27
N ASP A 127 -11.33 9.01 -1.01
CA ASP A 127 -10.39 8.91 0.10
C ASP A 127 -9.48 7.66 0.02
N GLU A 128 -9.85 6.67 -0.79
CA GLU A 128 -9.01 5.50 -1.09
C GLU A 128 -8.00 5.74 -2.22
N TYR A 129 -7.90 6.95 -2.76
CA TYR A 129 -6.97 7.25 -3.84
C TYR A 129 -5.77 8.07 -3.36
N ARG A 130 -4.60 7.79 -3.93
CA ARG A 130 -3.35 8.53 -3.69
C ARG A 130 -2.76 8.97 -5.00
N TYR A 131 -2.15 10.16 -4.97
CA TYR A 131 -1.45 10.72 -6.11
C TYR A 131 -0.37 9.74 -6.60
N GLY A 132 -0.37 9.47 -7.91
CA GLY A 132 0.66 8.68 -8.57
C GLY A 132 1.57 9.55 -9.42
N HIS A 133 1.07 10.02 -10.55
CA HIS A 133 1.86 10.77 -11.52
C HIS A 133 1.00 11.79 -12.26
N PHE A 134 1.60 12.92 -12.63
CA PHE A 134 0.98 13.90 -13.53
C PHE A 134 1.75 13.93 -14.85
N ASP A 135 1.05 13.66 -15.94
CA ASP A 135 1.55 13.77 -17.30
C ASP A 135 1.20 15.16 -17.86
N PRO A 136 2.21 16.06 -17.99
CA PRO A 136 1.99 17.41 -18.49
C PRO A 136 1.71 17.46 -20.00
N GLU A 137 2.05 16.42 -20.77
CA GLU A 137 1.79 16.40 -22.21
C GLU A 137 0.32 16.15 -22.51
N THR A 138 -0.30 15.28 -21.73
CA THR A 138 -1.72 14.91 -21.87
C THR A 138 -2.65 15.67 -20.92
N GLY A 139 -2.09 16.37 -19.91
CA GLY A 139 -2.88 17.05 -18.87
C GLY A 139 -3.59 16.07 -17.96
N GLN A 140 -3.01 14.89 -17.72
CA GLN A 140 -3.64 13.82 -16.97
C GLN A 140 -2.95 13.56 -15.65
N MET A 141 -3.72 13.44 -14.58
CA MET A 141 -3.23 12.94 -13.30
C MET A 141 -3.71 11.53 -13.06
N LYS A 142 -2.77 10.62 -12.86
CA LYS A 142 -3.00 9.21 -12.54
C LYS A 142 -2.89 9.01 -11.04
N LEU A 143 -3.89 8.34 -10.47
CA LEU A 143 -3.96 8.02 -9.05
C LEU A 143 -4.12 6.51 -8.86
N TYR A 144 -3.51 6.02 -7.78
CA TYR A 144 -3.59 4.63 -7.35
C TYR A 144 -4.60 4.48 -6.23
N GLN A 145 -5.29 3.33 -6.16
CA GLN A 145 -6.09 2.98 -4.98
C GLN A 145 -5.19 2.54 -3.82
N THR A 146 -5.74 2.58 -2.60
CA THR A 146 -5.11 2.08 -1.40
C THR A 146 -5.77 0.79 -0.91
N PHE A 147 -4.98 -0.02 -0.22
CA PHE A 147 -5.45 -1.14 0.56
C PHE A 147 -4.86 -1.03 1.97
N LYS A 148 -5.73 -0.98 2.99
CA LYS A 148 -5.33 -0.73 4.40
C LYS A 148 -4.41 0.50 4.54
N ASP A 149 -4.80 1.62 3.93
CA ASP A 149 -4.04 2.88 3.92
C ASP A 149 -2.67 2.84 3.20
N LYS A 150 -2.33 1.74 2.52
CA LYS A 150 -1.09 1.61 1.72
C LYS A 150 -1.40 1.62 0.24
N THR A 151 -0.58 2.30 -0.54
CA THR A 151 -0.77 2.39 -2.00
C THR A 151 -0.66 1.03 -2.66
N ALA A 152 -1.60 0.72 -3.56
CA ALA A 152 -1.58 -0.45 -4.42
C ALA A 152 -1.22 -0.04 -5.86
N TYR A 153 0.02 -0.33 -6.25
CA TYR A 153 0.58 -0.05 -7.57
C TYR A 153 0.18 -1.15 -8.55
N THR A 154 -0.83 -0.85 -9.35
CA THR A 154 -1.34 -1.69 -10.45
C THR A 154 -0.34 -1.76 -11.59
N PHE A 155 -0.37 -2.87 -12.34
CA PHE A 155 0.61 -3.13 -13.42
C PHE A 155 0.44 -2.21 -14.65
N ASP A 156 -0.77 -2.12 -15.21
CA ASP A 156 -1.02 -1.48 -16.51
C ASP A 156 -2.31 -0.62 -16.55
N GLU A 157 -3.03 -0.51 -15.44
CA GLU A 157 -4.29 0.22 -15.36
C GLU A 157 -4.19 1.28 -14.27
N ASP A 158 -4.59 2.51 -14.57
CA ASP A 158 -4.69 3.59 -13.59
C ASP A 158 -6.13 3.60 -13.04
N PRO A 159 -6.35 3.26 -11.75
CA PRO A 159 -7.71 3.20 -11.19
C PRO A 159 -8.49 4.51 -11.29
N LEU A 160 -7.78 5.64 -11.23
CA LEU A 160 -8.39 6.95 -11.40
C LEU A 160 -7.48 7.85 -12.24
N VAL A 161 -8.06 8.43 -13.28
CA VAL A 161 -7.40 9.41 -14.14
C VAL A 161 -8.20 10.71 -14.13
N LEU A 162 -7.63 11.78 -13.58
CA LEU A 162 -8.20 13.11 -13.65
C LEU A 162 -7.68 13.83 -14.90
N TRP A 163 -8.54 14.62 -15.53
CA TRP A 163 -8.18 15.44 -16.68
C TRP A 163 -8.16 16.91 -16.30
N PHE A 164 -7.12 17.61 -16.76
CA PHE A 164 -6.91 19.03 -16.52
C PHE A 164 -6.98 19.82 -17.81
N ASP A 165 -7.48 21.06 -17.72
CA ASP A 165 -7.40 22.02 -18.82
C ASP A 165 -6.06 22.79 -18.84
N GLU A 166 -5.88 23.68 -19.82
CA GLU A 166 -4.70 24.54 -19.96
C GLU A 166 -4.49 25.49 -18.77
N SER A 167 -5.54 25.75 -17.98
CA SER A 167 -5.50 26.59 -16.78
C SER A 167 -5.26 25.79 -15.50
N GLN A 168 -4.93 24.50 -15.61
CA GLN A 168 -4.74 23.56 -14.49
C GLN A 168 -6.01 23.40 -13.63
N GLN A 169 -7.18 23.48 -14.24
CA GLN A 169 -8.45 23.17 -13.58
C GLN A 169 -8.85 21.74 -13.92
N ILE A 170 -9.44 21.02 -12.97
CA ILE A 170 -9.96 19.67 -13.21
C ILE A 170 -11.25 19.83 -14.03
N ILE A 171 -11.35 19.11 -15.14
CA ILE A 171 -12.52 19.16 -16.05
C ILE A 171 -13.32 17.86 -16.06
N GLY A 172 -12.77 16.78 -15.53
CA GLY A 172 -13.43 15.48 -15.50
C GLY A 172 -12.48 14.38 -15.03
N TYR A 173 -12.99 13.16 -15.02
CA TYR A 173 -12.21 11.99 -14.67
C TYR A 173 -12.77 10.70 -15.26
N GLU A 174 -11.92 9.68 -15.32
CA GLU A 174 -12.29 8.29 -15.53
C GLU A 174 -11.91 7.47 -14.30
N GLN A 175 -12.84 6.65 -13.81
CA GLN A 175 -12.68 5.84 -12.61
C GLN A 175 -13.02 4.37 -12.86
N SER A 176 -12.08 3.50 -12.54
CA SER A 176 -12.25 2.07 -12.31
C SER A 176 -12.07 1.77 -10.82
N TYR A 177 -12.94 0.94 -10.25
CA TYR A 177 -12.85 0.58 -8.83
C TYR A 177 -12.49 -0.89 -8.65
N TYR A 178 -11.54 -1.15 -7.76
CA TYR A 178 -11.08 -2.49 -7.42
C TYR A 178 -11.37 -2.81 -5.96
N GLU A 179 -11.89 -4.01 -5.71
CA GLU A 179 -11.94 -4.59 -4.38
C GLU A 179 -10.67 -5.40 -4.13
N PHE A 180 -10.08 -5.21 -2.95
CA PHE A 180 -8.88 -5.90 -2.51
C PHE A 180 -9.21 -6.93 -1.43
N GLU A 181 -8.60 -8.10 -1.53
CA GLU A 181 -8.69 -9.16 -0.53
C GLU A 181 -7.32 -9.78 -0.30
N GLU A 182 -7.04 -10.17 0.94
CA GLU A 182 -5.83 -10.94 1.22
C GLU A 182 -5.99 -12.36 0.67
N LEU A 183 -4.96 -12.86 0.00
CA LEU A 183 -4.98 -14.19 -0.57
C LEU A 183 -5.05 -15.24 0.55
N ASP A 184 -5.96 -16.21 0.40
CA ASP A 184 -6.11 -17.30 1.36
C ASP A 184 -4.80 -18.06 1.58
N GLY A 185 -4.47 -18.29 2.86
CA GLY A 185 -3.25 -19.01 3.23
C GLY A 185 -2.68 -18.58 4.57
N ARG A 186 -1.50 -19.13 4.88
CA ARG A 186 -0.74 -18.79 6.08
C ARG A 186 -0.03 -17.45 5.88
N GLU A 187 -0.12 -16.58 6.88
CA GLU A 187 0.70 -15.39 6.98
C GLU A 187 2.19 -15.75 6.94
N ARG A 188 2.98 -14.91 6.28
CA ARG A 188 4.42 -15.03 6.18
C ARG A 188 5.06 -13.88 6.94
N GLU A 189 6.21 -14.18 7.55
CA GLU A 189 7.03 -13.16 8.18
C GLU A 189 7.49 -12.14 7.13
N MET A 190 7.33 -10.86 7.45
CA MET A 190 7.77 -9.74 6.63
C MET A 190 8.99 -9.07 7.23
N LEU A 191 9.88 -8.59 6.35
CA LEU A 191 11.02 -7.77 6.69
C LEU A 191 10.53 -6.42 7.24
N SER A 192 11.15 -5.94 8.32
CA SER A 192 11.00 -4.55 8.75
C SER A 192 11.69 -3.60 7.75
N SER A 193 11.38 -2.31 7.84
CA SER A 193 12.01 -1.26 7.03
C SER A 193 13.55 -1.29 7.13
N LEU A 194 14.09 -1.43 8.34
CA LEU A 194 15.53 -1.58 8.57
C LEU A 194 16.10 -2.85 7.95
N LYS A 195 15.36 -3.96 8.01
CA LYS A 195 15.79 -5.21 7.40
C LYS A 195 15.80 -5.11 5.87
N ALA A 196 14.86 -4.38 5.27
CA ALA A 196 14.87 -4.06 3.85
C ALA A 196 16.10 -3.23 3.45
N LEU A 197 16.48 -2.22 4.27
CA LEU A 197 17.73 -1.48 4.07
C LEU A 197 18.96 -2.39 4.18
N GLU A 198 18.96 -3.37 5.07
CA GLU A 198 20.06 -4.34 5.16
C GLU A 198 20.19 -5.18 3.89
N VAL A 199 19.08 -5.58 3.27
CA VAL A 199 19.11 -6.26 1.96
C VAL A 199 19.82 -5.38 0.93
N LEU A 200 19.41 -4.12 0.79
CA LEU A 200 20.02 -3.18 -0.15
C LEU A 200 21.51 -2.92 0.15
N LEU A 201 21.88 -2.88 1.43
CA LEU A 201 23.26 -2.71 1.87
C LEU A 201 24.13 -3.91 1.47
N ASN A 202 23.62 -5.12 1.70
CA ASN A 202 24.33 -6.36 1.39
C ASN A 202 24.47 -6.55 -0.13
N ASP A 203 23.50 -6.08 -0.90
CA ASP A 203 23.52 -6.07 -2.37
C ASP A 203 24.35 -4.91 -2.96
N GLN A 204 24.99 -4.08 -2.11
CA GLN A 204 25.83 -2.93 -2.51
C GLN A 204 25.08 -1.84 -3.30
N LEU A 205 23.76 -1.79 -3.12
CA LEU A 205 22.87 -0.77 -3.69
C LEU A 205 22.84 0.50 -2.83
N ILE A 206 23.10 0.35 -1.52
CA ILE A 206 23.45 1.45 -0.63
C ILE A 206 24.97 1.46 -0.43
N ARG A 207 25.60 2.60 -0.72
CA ARG A 207 27.04 2.83 -0.61
C ARG A 207 27.34 3.91 0.43
N ALA A 208 28.61 4.00 0.81
CA ALA A 208 29.05 4.99 1.77
C ALA A 208 28.80 6.42 1.29
N ASN A 209 28.42 7.31 2.21
CA ASN A 209 28.10 8.72 1.96
C ASN A 209 26.87 8.95 1.08
N GLN A 210 25.94 8.01 1.01
CA GLN A 210 24.65 8.20 0.34
C GLN A 210 23.55 8.58 1.32
N THR A 211 22.49 9.18 0.80
CA THR A 211 21.30 9.57 1.52
C THR A 211 20.11 8.70 1.12
N ILE A 212 19.38 8.20 2.10
CA ILE A 212 18.07 7.56 1.94
C ILE A 212 17.01 8.61 2.23
N SER A 213 16.32 9.06 1.19
CA SER A 213 15.39 10.18 1.22
C SER A 213 13.94 9.76 1.45
N SER A 214 13.56 8.52 1.11
CA SER A 214 12.21 7.99 1.35
C SER A 214 12.23 6.48 1.61
N ILE A 215 11.37 6.03 2.52
CA ILE A 215 11.09 4.62 2.83
C ILE A 215 9.57 4.49 2.99
N GLU A 216 8.93 3.78 2.07
CA GLU A 216 7.48 3.62 2.03
C GLU A 216 7.12 2.14 1.89
N PHE A 217 6.01 1.74 2.49
CA PHE A 217 5.43 0.41 2.31
C PHE A 217 4.24 0.48 1.35
N GLY A 218 4.15 -0.46 0.42
CA GLY A 218 3.05 -0.55 -0.54
C GLY A 218 2.90 -1.93 -1.15
N TYR A 219 1.83 -2.11 -1.91
CA TYR A 219 1.50 -3.36 -2.61
C TYR A 219 1.75 -3.18 -4.10
N TYR A 220 2.57 -4.04 -4.72
CA TYR A 220 2.95 -3.90 -6.12
C TYR A 220 2.55 -5.12 -6.93
N SER A 221 1.98 -4.88 -8.10
CA SER A 221 1.75 -5.90 -9.10
C SER A 221 2.72 -5.75 -10.27
N PHE A 222 3.37 -6.87 -10.64
CA PHE A 222 4.31 -6.92 -11.76
C PHE A 222 3.81 -7.77 -12.93
N PHE A 223 2.58 -8.27 -12.83
CA PHE A 223 2.02 -9.17 -13.83
C PHE A 223 0.64 -8.71 -14.24
N SER A 224 0.34 -8.90 -15.52
CA SER A 224 -0.97 -8.64 -16.08
C SER A 224 -2.05 -9.46 -15.34
N PRO A 225 -3.24 -8.91 -15.11
CA PRO A 225 -4.33 -9.63 -14.47
C PRO A 225 -4.69 -10.93 -15.21
N GLN A 226 -4.96 -12.00 -14.47
CA GLN A 226 -5.43 -13.28 -15.03
C GLN A 226 -6.88 -13.51 -14.64
N GLY A 227 -7.77 -13.58 -15.64
CA GLY A 227 -9.21 -13.73 -15.40
C GLY A 227 -9.81 -12.57 -14.59
N GLY A 228 -9.28 -11.36 -14.73
CA GLY A 228 -9.71 -10.17 -13.97
C GLY A 228 -9.17 -10.10 -12.54
N VAL A 229 -8.31 -11.04 -12.13
CA VAL A 229 -7.65 -11.05 -10.82
C VAL A 229 -6.21 -10.60 -10.97
N GLN A 230 -5.83 -9.59 -10.19
CA GLN A 230 -4.45 -9.11 -10.12
C GLN A 230 -3.83 -9.48 -8.78
N VAL A 231 -2.56 -9.91 -8.78
CA VAL A 231 -1.83 -10.28 -7.56
C VAL A 231 -0.83 -9.20 -7.23
N PHE A 232 -0.77 -8.82 -5.96
CA PHE A 232 0.13 -7.82 -5.41
C PHE A 232 1.01 -8.44 -4.33
N ALA A 233 2.29 -8.09 -4.37
CA ALA A 233 3.25 -8.44 -3.34
C ALA A 233 3.52 -7.21 -2.45
N PRO A 234 3.62 -7.40 -1.12
CA PRO A 234 4.03 -6.33 -0.23
C PRO A 234 5.51 -5.97 -0.47
N MET A 235 5.80 -4.69 -0.60
CA MET A 235 7.14 -4.17 -0.95
C MET A 235 7.49 -2.95 -0.10
N TRP A 236 8.77 -2.83 0.18
CA TRP A 236 9.39 -1.59 0.63
C TRP A 236 9.93 -0.82 -0.56
N ARG A 237 9.41 0.39 -0.79
CA ARG A 237 9.96 1.35 -1.74
C ARG A 237 10.97 2.23 -1.01
N VAL A 238 12.22 2.17 -1.43
CA VAL A 238 13.34 2.91 -0.84
C VAL A 238 13.97 3.78 -1.90
N MET A 239 14.03 5.08 -1.63
CA MET A 239 14.74 6.04 -2.49
C MET A 239 16.13 6.32 -1.90
N VAL A 240 17.16 6.01 -2.67
CA VAL A 240 18.57 6.22 -2.31
C VAL A 240 19.17 7.18 -3.34
N GLU A 241 19.50 8.39 -2.93
CA GLU A 241 19.79 9.51 -3.85
C GLU A 241 18.63 9.68 -4.85
N ASP A 242 18.91 9.49 -6.14
CA ASP A 242 17.96 9.60 -7.25
C ASP A 242 17.41 8.22 -7.70
N GLU A 243 17.85 7.12 -7.09
CA GLU A 243 17.49 5.76 -7.49
C GLU A 243 16.40 5.18 -6.58
N THR A 244 15.40 4.53 -7.18
CA THR A 244 14.32 3.88 -6.42
C THR A 244 14.44 2.37 -6.48
N TYR A 245 14.42 1.73 -5.31
CA TYR A 245 14.47 0.28 -5.14
C TYR A 245 13.20 -0.23 -4.48
N LEU A 246 12.67 -1.33 -4.99
CA LEU A 246 11.62 -2.12 -4.38
C LEU A 246 12.23 -3.37 -3.76
N VAL A 247 12.01 -3.57 -2.47
CA VAL A 247 12.42 -4.77 -1.74
C VAL A 247 11.17 -5.55 -1.36
N ASN A 248 11.06 -6.80 -1.83
CA ASN A 248 9.96 -7.68 -1.45
C ASN A 248 9.97 -7.92 0.05
N ALA A 249 8.88 -7.52 0.73
CA ALA A 249 8.80 -7.59 2.18
C ALA A 249 8.75 -9.04 2.69
N ILE A 250 8.38 -10.03 1.87
CA ILE A 250 8.33 -11.44 2.27
C ILE A 250 9.58 -12.20 1.83
N GLU A 251 10.05 -11.96 0.60
CA GLU A 251 11.10 -12.77 -0.03
C GLU A 251 12.49 -12.12 0.02
N GLY A 252 12.54 -10.80 0.24
CA GLY A 252 13.79 -10.03 0.23
C GLY A 252 14.42 -9.86 -1.15
N SER A 253 13.73 -10.22 -2.23
CA SER A 253 14.19 -9.93 -3.60
C SER A 253 14.15 -8.43 -3.87
N VAL A 254 15.15 -7.91 -4.58
CA VAL A 254 15.24 -6.48 -4.93
C VAL A 254 14.97 -6.26 -6.42
N GLN A 255 14.24 -5.19 -6.72
CA GLN A 255 14.06 -4.66 -8.07
C GLN A 255 14.34 -3.16 -8.08
N GLN A 256 15.06 -2.68 -9.09
CA GLN A 256 15.22 -1.24 -9.32
C GLN A 256 14.11 -0.77 -10.26
N ILE A 257 13.49 0.36 -9.93
CA ILE A 257 12.52 1.04 -10.78
C ILE A 257 13.06 2.44 -11.11
N THR A 258 13.00 2.81 -12.39
CA THR A 258 13.46 4.10 -12.91
C THR A 258 12.32 5.10 -12.94
#